data_AF-A0A949LEP5-F1
#
_entry.id   AF-A0A949LEP5-F1
#
_cell.length_a   1.000
_cell.length_b   1.000
_cell.length_c   1.000
_cell.angle_alpha   90.00
_cell.angle_beta   90.00
_cell.angle_gamma   90.00
#
_symmetry.space_group_name_H-M   'P 1'
#
loop_
_entity.id
_entity.type
_entity.pdbx_description
1 polymer ?
#
loop_
_entity_poly.entity_id
_entity_poly.type
_entity_poly.pdbx_seq_one_letter_code
_entity_poly.pdbx_strand_id
1 'polypeptide(L)'
;MSAPATSTTHRAALLESLRWRKFPVLDDGFVALVDCMGDDGSVVQAARVSYGEGTRKVSDDRQLIRYLMRHAHTTPFEMAELKFVVRVPMDCWRQWIRHRTASVNEYSTRYSLAIDSMQGTADDEWRTQATVNRQGSAGVLEAGSGGRFTQAEKDLQEQARRVYEERLEAGIAREQARKDLPLSTYTEAYWKIDLHNLLHFLALRMDAHAQLEIRRYSETIGHEIVKPLFPLVWEAFLDYRVEAMRLTRLDRSVISRLVAQSAGRGLPASRADFLAAQDSSWQGLERCRERDECLDKLVSLGLVTP
;
A
#
# COMPACT_ATOMS: atom_id res chain seq x y z
N MET A 1 3.13 -29.40 -18.17
CA MET A 1 1.70 -29.36 -17.76
C MET A 1 1.27 -27.92 -17.88
N SER A 2 0.43 -27.60 -18.88
CA SER A 2 -0.08 -26.25 -19.12
C SER A 2 -0.83 -25.77 -17.87
N ALA A 3 -0.53 -24.58 -17.38
CA ALA A 3 -1.46 -23.89 -16.48
C ALA A 3 -2.84 -23.85 -17.17
N PRO A 4 -3.95 -24.08 -16.45
CA PRO A 4 -5.25 -23.94 -17.07
C PRO A 4 -5.38 -22.47 -17.42
N ALA A 5 -5.49 -22.16 -18.72
CA ALA A 5 -6.10 -20.92 -19.14
C ALA A 5 -7.44 -20.88 -18.41
N THR A 6 -7.56 -20.04 -17.38
CA THR A 6 -8.83 -19.80 -16.71
C THR A 6 -9.81 -19.49 -17.81
N SER A 7 -10.75 -20.41 -18.05
CA SER A 7 -11.76 -20.30 -19.10
C SER A 7 -12.30 -18.87 -19.07
N THR A 8 -12.35 -18.20 -20.22
CA THR A 8 -12.85 -16.82 -20.34
C THR A 8 -14.19 -16.63 -19.63
N THR A 9 -15.02 -17.68 -19.58
CA THR A 9 -16.27 -17.76 -18.83
C THR A 9 -16.08 -17.64 -17.32
N HIS A 10 -15.07 -18.32 -16.75
CA HIS A 10 -14.74 -18.23 -15.32
C HIS A 10 -14.26 -16.83 -14.94
N ARG A 11 -13.45 -16.19 -15.79
CA ARG A 11 -12.99 -14.82 -15.56
C ARG A 11 -14.16 -13.82 -15.60
N ALA A 12 -15.01 -13.91 -16.61
CA ALA A 12 -16.18 -13.03 -16.71
C ALA A 12 -17.09 -13.16 -15.48
N ALA A 13 -17.36 -14.39 -15.03
CA ALA A 13 -18.13 -14.64 -13.82
C ALA A 13 -17.45 -14.06 -12.56
N LEU A 14 -16.13 -14.21 -12.43
CA LEU A 14 -15.36 -13.61 -11.33
C LEU A 14 -15.47 -12.08 -11.35
N LEU A 15 -15.26 -11.44 -12.50
CA LEU A 15 -15.36 -9.99 -12.64
C LEU A 15 -16.76 -9.50 -12.23
N GLU A 16 -17.82 -10.13 -12.73
CA GLU A 16 -19.19 -9.79 -12.36
C GLU A 16 -19.47 -10.00 -10.87
N SER A 17 -18.87 -11.02 -10.24
CA SER A 17 -19.00 -11.24 -8.79
C SER A 17 -18.31 -10.19 -7.92
N LEU A 18 -17.29 -9.50 -8.45
CA LEU A 18 -16.53 -8.47 -7.75
C LEU A 18 -17.07 -7.06 -8.02
N ARG A 19 -17.67 -6.84 -9.21
CA ARG A 19 -18.20 -5.52 -9.58
C ARG A 19 -19.30 -5.09 -8.62
N TRP A 20 -19.20 -3.84 -8.17
CA TRP A 20 -20.08 -3.17 -7.22
C TRP A 20 -20.19 -3.83 -5.84
N ARG A 21 -19.50 -4.96 -5.61
CA ARG A 21 -19.38 -5.55 -4.28
C ARG A 21 -18.56 -4.60 -3.40
N LYS A 22 -19.19 -4.12 -2.32
CA LYS A 22 -18.52 -3.31 -1.30
C LYS A 22 -17.76 -4.23 -0.35
N PHE A 23 -16.45 -4.03 -0.30
CA PHE A 23 -15.58 -4.60 0.73
C PHE A 23 -15.47 -3.57 1.85
N PRO A 24 -16.04 -3.82 3.04
CA PRO A 24 -15.98 -2.88 4.15
C PRO A 24 -14.54 -2.66 4.64
N VAL A 25 -14.21 -1.43 5.00
CA VAL A 25 -12.90 -1.05 5.54
C VAL A 25 -13.11 0.00 6.64
N LEU A 26 -12.42 -0.14 7.77
CA LEU A 26 -12.65 0.67 8.97
C LEU A 26 -14.09 0.49 9.50
N ASP A 27 -14.67 1.52 10.10
CA ASP A 27 -15.99 1.53 10.73
C ASP A 27 -17.13 1.85 9.75
N ASP A 28 -16.92 2.74 8.78
CA ASP A 28 -17.94 3.08 7.77
C ASP A 28 -17.36 3.33 6.36
N GLY A 29 -16.18 2.76 6.09
CA GLY A 29 -15.52 2.84 4.80
C GLY A 29 -15.78 1.62 3.92
N PHE A 30 -15.49 1.76 2.63
CA PHE A 30 -15.43 0.61 1.72
C PHE A 30 -14.59 0.88 0.47
N VAL A 31 -14.25 -0.21 -0.21
CA VAL A 31 -13.81 -0.20 -1.61
C VAL A 31 -14.75 -1.09 -2.42
N ALA A 32 -15.12 -0.65 -3.62
CA ALA A 32 -15.79 -1.49 -4.59
C ALA A 32 -15.17 -1.35 -5.98
N LEU A 33 -14.99 -2.48 -6.66
CA LEU A 33 -14.58 -2.49 -8.07
C LEU A 33 -15.76 -2.01 -8.91
N VAL A 34 -15.55 -0.99 -9.74
CA VAL A 34 -16.55 -0.51 -10.71
C VAL A 34 -16.35 -1.19 -12.06
N ASP A 35 -15.09 -1.27 -12.48
CA ASP A 35 -14.71 -1.76 -13.80
C ASP A 35 -13.26 -2.24 -13.83
N CYS A 36 -12.94 -3.16 -14.74
CA CYS A 36 -11.60 -3.68 -14.96
C CYS A 36 -11.37 -3.93 -16.45
N MET A 37 -10.34 -3.29 -17.00
CA MET A 37 -9.86 -3.54 -18.35
C MET A 37 -8.60 -4.40 -18.30
N GLY A 38 -8.55 -5.45 -19.12
CA GLY A 38 -7.40 -6.33 -19.23
C GLY A 38 -7.29 -7.38 -18.12
N ASP A 39 -6.26 -8.21 -18.23
CA ASP A 39 -5.93 -9.36 -17.37
C ASP A 39 -4.44 -9.72 -17.48
N ASP A 40 -4.00 -10.79 -16.81
CA ASP A 40 -2.62 -11.30 -16.96
C ASP A 40 -2.26 -11.56 -18.45
N GLY A 41 -3.22 -12.06 -19.23
CA GLY A 41 -3.05 -12.30 -20.67
C GLY A 41 -2.85 -11.01 -21.48
N SER A 42 -3.47 -9.91 -21.07
CA SER A 42 -3.33 -8.58 -21.69
C SER A 42 -1.92 -8.02 -21.48
N VAL A 43 -1.34 -8.23 -20.28
CA VAL A 43 0.06 -7.89 -19.99
C VAL A 43 1.01 -8.67 -20.90
N VAL A 44 0.77 -9.98 -21.03
CA VAL A 44 1.56 -10.88 -21.88
C VAL A 44 1.44 -10.52 -23.36
N GLN A 45 0.22 -10.25 -23.84
CA GLN A 45 -0.06 -9.86 -25.21
C GLN A 45 0.70 -8.57 -25.56
N ALA A 46 0.60 -7.55 -24.70
CA ALA A 46 1.29 -6.29 -24.89
C ALA A 46 2.80 -6.44 -24.95
N ALA A 47 3.37 -7.26 -24.05
CA ALA A 47 4.81 -7.53 -24.05
C ALA A 47 5.27 -8.27 -25.31
N ARG A 48 4.44 -9.18 -25.85
CA ARG A 48 4.78 -9.98 -27.04
C ARG A 48 4.78 -9.18 -28.33
N VAL A 49 4.02 -8.07 -28.44
CA VAL A 49 4.05 -7.20 -29.62
C VAL A 49 5.45 -6.61 -29.87
N SER A 50 6.25 -6.43 -28.82
CA SER A 50 7.65 -5.99 -28.96
C SER A 50 8.56 -7.05 -29.58
N TYR A 51 8.15 -8.32 -29.58
CA TYR A 51 8.86 -9.42 -30.22
C TYR A 51 8.21 -9.67 -31.59
N GLY A 52 8.73 -9.06 -32.66
CA GLY A 52 8.20 -9.20 -34.02
C GLY A 52 8.02 -10.65 -34.50
N GLU A 53 7.37 -10.84 -35.66
CA GLU A 53 7.11 -12.15 -36.26
C GLU A 53 8.38 -13.02 -36.33
N GLY A 54 8.46 -14.07 -35.49
CA GLY A 54 9.55 -15.05 -35.55
C GLY A 54 10.05 -15.62 -34.22
N THR A 55 9.73 -15.01 -33.08
CA THR A 55 10.19 -15.47 -31.75
C THR A 55 9.19 -16.42 -31.08
N ARG A 56 8.86 -17.54 -31.74
CA ARG A 56 8.12 -18.63 -31.08
C ARG A 56 9.08 -19.57 -30.37
N LYS A 57 9.32 -19.28 -29.09
CA LYS A 57 9.39 -20.33 -28.06
C LYS A 57 8.45 -19.92 -26.93
N VAL A 58 7.60 -20.87 -26.53
CA VAL A 58 6.59 -20.74 -25.48
C VAL A 58 7.29 -20.47 -24.15
N SER A 59 7.64 -19.21 -23.88
CA SER A 59 7.71 -18.77 -22.49
C SER A 59 6.30 -18.94 -21.94
N ASP A 60 6.18 -19.79 -20.92
CA ASP A 60 5.00 -19.84 -20.07
C ASP A 60 4.64 -18.39 -19.65
N ASP A 61 3.36 -18.01 -19.74
CA ASP A 61 2.88 -16.65 -19.50
C ASP A 61 3.34 -16.15 -18.13
N ARG A 62 3.36 -17.05 -17.14
CA ARG A 62 3.93 -16.81 -15.82
C ARG A 62 5.40 -16.41 -15.86
N GLN A 63 6.24 -17.11 -16.63
CA GLN A 63 7.67 -16.80 -16.74
C GLN A 63 7.89 -15.42 -17.37
N LEU A 64 7.10 -15.06 -18.38
CA LEU A 64 7.18 -13.75 -19.02
C LEU A 64 6.80 -12.64 -18.03
N ILE A 65 5.65 -12.75 -17.36
CA ILE A 65 5.22 -11.75 -16.35
C ILE A 65 6.28 -11.57 -15.26
N ARG A 66 6.83 -12.67 -14.75
CA ARG A 66 7.92 -12.64 -13.75
C ARG A 66 9.18 -11.97 -14.28
N TYR A 67 9.55 -12.23 -15.54
CA TYR A 67 10.66 -11.55 -16.19
C TYR A 67 10.41 -10.04 -16.29
N LEU A 68 9.23 -9.63 -16.77
CA LEU A 68 8.88 -8.21 -16.89
C LEU A 68 8.97 -7.48 -15.54
N MET A 69 8.42 -8.06 -14.48
CA MET A 69 8.45 -7.49 -13.13
C MET A 69 9.89 -7.36 -12.60
N ARG A 70 10.69 -8.43 -12.69
CA ARG A 70 12.07 -8.47 -12.18
C ARG A 70 12.99 -7.49 -12.91
N HIS A 71 12.77 -7.27 -14.20
CA HIS A 71 13.57 -6.36 -15.03
C HIS A 71 12.95 -4.97 -15.19
N ALA A 72 11.92 -4.65 -14.39
CA ALA A 72 11.22 -3.36 -14.42
C ALA A 72 10.75 -2.94 -15.83
N HIS A 73 10.30 -3.90 -16.64
CA HIS A 73 9.58 -3.62 -17.88
C HIS A 73 8.12 -3.33 -17.55
N THR A 74 7.83 -2.07 -17.21
CA THR A 74 6.56 -1.65 -16.59
C THR A 74 5.44 -1.41 -17.59
N THR A 75 5.75 -1.00 -18.82
CA THR A 75 4.74 -0.59 -19.82
C THR A 75 3.72 -1.67 -20.20
N PRO A 76 4.04 -2.98 -20.23
CA PRO A 76 3.00 -3.99 -20.47
C PRO A 76 1.96 -4.07 -19.35
N PHE A 77 2.33 -3.73 -18.11
CA PHE A 77 1.39 -3.69 -16.98
C PHE A 77 0.43 -2.49 -17.07
N GLU A 78 0.82 -1.40 -17.74
CA GLU A 78 -0.05 -0.23 -17.95
C GLU A 78 -1.23 -0.52 -18.90
N MET A 79 -1.22 -1.66 -19.61
CA MET A 79 -2.28 -2.08 -20.51
C MET A 79 -3.50 -2.71 -19.81
N ALA A 80 -3.43 -2.86 -18.49
CA ALA A 80 -4.56 -3.20 -17.64
C ALA A 80 -4.93 -2.02 -16.75
N GLU A 81 -6.23 -1.76 -16.55
CA GLU A 81 -6.72 -0.67 -15.73
C GLU A 81 -7.84 -1.14 -14.80
N LEU A 82 -7.91 -0.55 -13.61
CA LEU A 82 -8.99 -0.75 -12.66
C LEU A 82 -9.63 0.59 -12.30
N LYS A 83 -10.96 0.56 -12.13
CA LYS A 83 -11.75 1.69 -11.64
C LYS A 83 -12.48 1.26 -10.38
N PHE A 84 -12.39 2.08 -9.35
CA PHE A 84 -12.98 1.86 -8.05
C PHE A 84 -13.94 2.98 -7.70
N VAL A 85 -14.88 2.68 -6.81
CA VAL A 85 -15.49 3.66 -5.93
C VAL A 85 -15.00 3.37 -4.52
N VAL A 86 -14.52 4.40 -3.83
CA VAL A 86 -14.01 4.31 -2.46
C VAL A 86 -14.80 5.24 -1.56
N ARG A 87 -15.10 4.78 -0.34
CA ARG A 87 -15.59 5.59 0.77
C ARG A 87 -14.52 5.59 1.83
N VAL A 88 -13.96 6.76 2.14
CA VAL A 88 -12.72 6.90 2.91
C VAL A 88 -12.72 8.20 3.73
N PRO A 89 -12.13 8.22 4.95
CA PRO A 89 -11.97 9.45 5.74
C PRO A 89 -11.05 10.46 5.04
N MET A 90 -11.30 11.76 5.16
CA MET A 90 -10.55 12.78 4.43
C MET A 90 -9.05 12.82 4.78
N ASP A 91 -8.63 12.53 6.01
CA ASP A 91 -7.22 12.44 6.39
C ASP A 91 -6.48 11.30 5.66
N CYS A 92 -7.10 10.12 5.57
CA CYS A 92 -6.63 8.99 4.78
C CYS A 92 -6.64 9.34 3.28
N TRP A 93 -7.72 9.96 2.80
CA TRP A 93 -7.85 10.38 1.41
C TRP A 93 -6.73 11.33 0.97
N ARG A 94 -6.34 12.29 1.83
CA ARG A 94 -5.23 13.23 1.54
C ARG A 94 -3.88 12.54 1.35
N GLN A 95 -3.67 11.35 1.91
CA GLN A 95 -2.49 10.52 1.63
C GLN A 95 -2.63 9.76 0.31
N TRP A 96 -3.86 9.36 -0.02
CA TRP A 96 -4.21 8.65 -1.25
C TRP A 96 -4.02 9.52 -2.49
N ILE A 97 -4.50 10.77 -2.51
CA ILE A 97 -4.47 11.61 -3.72
C ILE A 97 -3.05 12.03 -4.15
N ARG A 98 -2.05 11.77 -3.30
CA ARG A 98 -0.62 12.01 -3.63
C ARG A 98 -0.12 11.11 -4.77
N HIS A 99 -0.86 10.04 -5.08
CA HIS A 99 -0.62 9.13 -6.21
C HIS A 99 -1.19 9.75 -7.50
N ARG A 100 -0.38 10.61 -8.11
CA ARG A 100 -0.75 11.51 -9.22
C ARG A 100 -1.03 10.82 -10.56
N THR A 101 -0.65 9.56 -10.72
CA THR A 101 -0.81 8.77 -11.95
C THR A 101 -2.18 8.08 -12.03
N ALA A 102 -3.19 8.65 -11.37
CA ALA A 102 -4.55 8.17 -11.36
C ALA A 102 -5.53 9.27 -11.79
N SER A 103 -6.69 8.87 -12.28
CA SER A 103 -7.82 9.77 -12.51
C SER A 103 -8.78 9.70 -11.33
N VAL A 104 -9.13 10.86 -10.77
CA VAL A 104 -9.96 10.97 -9.56
C VAL A 104 -11.15 11.88 -9.82
N ASN A 105 -12.32 11.48 -9.31
CA ASN A 105 -13.47 12.37 -9.17
C ASN A 105 -14.07 12.19 -7.77
N GLU A 106 -14.02 13.25 -6.96
CA GLU A 106 -14.42 13.21 -5.56
C GLU A 106 -15.78 13.90 -5.35
N TYR A 107 -16.56 13.34 -4.42
CA TYR A 107 -17.77 13.92 -3.91
C TYR A 107 -17.54 15.35 -3.39
N SER A 108 -18.16 16.32 -4.05
CA SER A 108 -18.00 17.72 -3.70
C SER A 108 -19.07 18.18 -2.72
N THR A 109 -18.65 18.40 -1.48
CA THR A 109 -19.46 19.02 -0.42
C THR A 109 -19.79 20.49 -0.69
N ARG A 110 -19.40 21.05 -1.85
CA ARG A 110 -19.83 22.40 -2.32
C ARG A 110 -21.21 22.32 -2.95
N TYR A 111 -21.45 21.23 -3.67
CA TYR A 111 -22.70 20.99 -4.40
C TYR A 111 -23.64 20.10 -3.63
N SER A 112 -23.14 19.30 -2.71
CA SER A 112 -23.94 18.32 -1.95
C SER A 112 -23.71 18.45 -0.44
N LEU A 113 -24.60 17.86 0.36
CA LEU A 113 -24.45 17.80 1.82
C LEU A 113 -23.28 16.89 2.18
N ALA A 114 -22.52 17.22 3.21
CA ALA A 114 -21.46 16.34 3.67
C ALA A 114 -22.05 15.02 4.16
N ILE A 115 -21.34 13.91 3.89
CA ILE A 115 -21.72 12.59 4.37
C ILE A 115 -21.84 12.66 5.89
N ASP A 116 -22.95 12.14 6.43
CA ASP A 116 -23.18 12.08 7.87
C ASP A 116 -22.48 10.87 8.48
N SER A 117 -21.16 10.87 8.40
CA SER A 117 -20.32 9.85 8.99
C SER A 117 -18.89 10.36 9.16
N MET A 118 -18.29 10.00 10.29
CA MET A 118 -16.92 10.32 10.66
C MET A 118 -16.28 9.06 11.23
N GLN A 119 -15.03 8.80 10.87
CA GLN A 119 -14.27 7.71 11.45
C GLN A 119 -14.07 7.95 12.96
N GLY A 120 -14.40 6.96 13.78
CA GLY A 120 -14.05 6.91 15.19
C GLY A 120 -12.84 6.03 15.48
N THR A 121 -12.31 6.18 16.69
CA THR A 121 -11.24 5.34 17.24
C THR A 121 -11.79 4.54 18.42
N ALA A 122 -11.75 3.20 18.36
CA ALA A 122 -12.20 2.37 19.47
C ALA A 122 -11.28 2.46 20.70
N ASP A 123 -11.81 2.11 21.87
CA ASP A 123 -11.10 2.20 23.17
C ASP A 123 -9.75 1.49 23.19
N ASP A 124 -9.62 0.40 22.45
CA ASP A 124 -8.41 -0.43 22.32
C ASP A 124 -7.63 -0.18 21.02
N GLU A 125 -7.94 0.89 20.28
CA GLU A 125 -7.28 1.22 19.01
C GLU A 125 -6.43 2.50 19.06
N TRP A 126 -6.48 3.26 20.15
CA TRP A 126 -5.61 4.42 20.36
C TRP A 126 -4.14 4.00 20.38
N ARG A 127 -3.29 4.65 19.57
CA ARG A 127 -1.89 4.24 19.36
C ARG A 127 -0.91 5.27 19.91
N THR A 128 0.22 4.78 20.42
CA THR A 128 1.34 5.62 20.86
C THR A 128 2.19 6.09 19.68
N GLN A 129 2.96 7.16 19.85
CA GLN A 129 3.87 7.65 18.81
C GLN A 129 5.08 6.73 18.65
N ALA A 130 5.43 6.34 17.42
CA ALA A 130 6.64 5.57 17.18
C ALA A 130 7.91 6.40 17.42
N THR A 131 8.90 5.79 18.10
CA THR A 131 10.17 6.42 18.48
C THR A 131 11.16 6.50 17.32
N VAL A 132 11.16 5.49 16.44
CA VAL A 132 12.04 5.40 15.26
C VAL A 132 11.37 6.03 14.04
N ASN A 133 10.16 5.60 13.70
CA ASN A 133 9.37 6.20 12.63
C ASN A 133 8.45 7.30 13.17
N ARG A 134 8.93 8.55 13.17
CA ARG A 134 8.14 9.71 13.61
C ARG A 134 6.89 10.00 12.76
N GLN A 135 6.73 9.34 11.61
CA GLN A 135 5.55 9.47 10.75
C GLN A 135 4.49 8.39 11.01
N GLY A 136 4.81 7.39 11.85
CA GLY A 136 3.92 6.30 12.18
C GLY A 136 3.54 6.27 13.66
N SER A 137 2.68 5.33 14.00
CA SER A 137 2.37 4.96 15.38
C SER A 137 3.14 3.71 15.79
N ALA A 138 3.30 3.50 17.09
CA ALA A 138 3.75 2.26 17.70
C ALA A 138 2.55 1.50 18.29
N GLY A 139 2.80 0.69 19.31
CA GLY A 139 1.78 -0.11 19.98
C GLY A 139 0.60 0.70 20.51
N VAL A 140 -0.44 -0.03 20.92
CA VAL A 140 -1.66 0.54 21.50
C VAL A 140 -1.36 1.20 22.85
N LEU A 141 -2.12 2.24 23.18
CA LEU A 141 -2.19 2.83 24.51
C LEU A 141 -2.49 1.75 25.57
N GLU A 142 -2.06 1.96 26.81
CA GLU A 142 -2.37 1.02 27.90
C GLU A 142 -3.88 0.79 28.05
N ALA A 143 -4.26 -0.48 28.22
CA ALA A 143 -5.65 -0.91 28.33
C ALA A 143 -6.38 -0.15 29.44
N GLY A 144 -7.62 0.28 29.16
CA GLY A 144 -8.46 1.04 30.09
C GLY A 144 -8.28 2.57 30.04
N SER A 145 -7.29 3.07 29.31
CA SER A 145 -7.09 4.52 29.15
C SER A 145 -7.81 5.13 27.93
N GLY A 146 -8.23 4.31 26.97
CA GLY A 146 -8.79 4.76 25.69
C GLY A 146 -10.22 5.30 25.75
N GLY A 147 -11.08 4.76 26.61
CA GLY A 147 -12.50 5.10 26.63
C GLY A 147 -12.80 6.59 26.82
N ARG A 148 -12.00 7.30 27.63
CA ARG A 148 -12.15 8.76 27.78
C ARG A 148 -11.84 9.53 26.49
N PHE A 149 -10.90 9.02 25.67
CA PHE A 149 -10.52 9.64 24.41
C PHE A 149 -11.53 9.33 23.32
N THR A 150 -12.01 8.10 23.25
CA THR A 150 -13.12 7.69 22.37
C THR A 150 -14.36 8.53 22.62
N GLN A 151 -14.77 8.69 23.89
CA GLN A 151 -15.94 9.51 24.23
C GLN A 151 -15.72 10.98 23.88
N ALA A 152 -14.54 11.55 24.18
CA ALA A 152 -14.23 12.94 23.85
C ALA A 152 -14.19 13.19 22.32
N GLU A 153 -13.68 12.23 21.54
CA GLU A 153 -13.72 12.29 20.08
C GLU A 153 -15.17 12.27 19.57
N LYS A 154 -16.00 11.37 20.09
CA LYS A 154 -17.42 11.28 19.73
C LYS A 154 -18.16 12.58 20.04
N ASP A 155 -17.99 13.13 21.25
CA ASP A 155 -18.63 14.39 21.64
C ASP A 155 -18.23 15.55 20.70
N LEU A 156 -16.95 15.62 20.32
CA LEU A 156 -16.44 16.62 19.38
C LEU A 156 -17.03 16.45 17.97
N GLN A 157 -17.11 15.21 17.48
CA GLN A 157 -17.69 14.89 16.17
C GLN A 157 -19.18 15.26 16.13
N GLU A 158 -19.94 14.93 17.18
CA GLU A 158 -21.34 15.32 17.31
C GLU A 158 -21.52 16.84 17.37
N GLN A 159 -20.66 17.55 18.11
CA GLN A 159 -20.70 19.01 18.16
C GLN A 159 -20.41 19.63 16.78
N ALA A 160 -19.39 19.14 16.06
CA ALA A 160 -19.07 19.62 14.72
C ALA A 160 -20.23 19.40 13.74
N ARG A 161 -20.94 18.26 13.85
CA ARG A 161 -22.14 17.98 13.07
C ARG A 161 -23.27 18.95 13.38
N ARG A 162 -23.58 19.19 14.66
CA ARG A 162 -24.64 20.15 15.06
C ARG A 162 -24.37 21.54 14.50
N VAL A 163 -23.13 22.04 14.63
CA VAL A 163 -22.73 23.34 14.08
C VAL A 163 -22.89 23.38 12.55
N TYR A 164 -22.58 22.28 11.86
CA TYR A 164 -22.79 22.18 10.41
C TYR A 164 -24.28 22.27 10.04
N GLU A 165 -25.14 21.55 10.74
CA GLU A 165 -26.59 21.50 10.51
C GLU A 165 -27.27 22.85 10.81
N GLU A 166 -26.96 23.47 11.95
CA GLU A 166 -27.46 24.80 12.32
C GLU A 166 -27.15 25.84 11.22
N ARG A 167 -25.95 25.77 10.63
CA ARG A 167 -25.56 26.67 9.53
C ARG A 167 -26.38 26.41 8.27
N LEU A 168 -26.64 25.15 7.93
CA LEU A 168 -27.48 24.82 6.79
C LEU A 168 -28.92 25.30 6.98
N GLU A 169 -29.48 25.11 8.18
CA GLU A 169 -30.82 25.58 8.54
C GLU A 169 -30.93 27.10 8.48
N ALA A 170 -29.86 27.81 8.84
CA ALA A 170 -29.76 29.27 8.69
C ALA A 170 -29.55 29.74 7.24
N GLY A 171 -29.52 28.84 6.26
CA GLY A 171 -29.35 29.16 4.84
C GLY A 171 -27.91 29.49 4.41
N ILE A 172 -26.91 29.17 5.24
CA ILE A 172 -25.50 29.40 4.92
C ILE A 172 -25.06 28.46 3.78
N ALA A 173 -24.28 28.99 2.85
CA ALA A 173 -23.76 28.22 1.72
C ALA A 173 -22.98 26.97 2.18
N ARG A 174 -23.21 25.83 1.52
CA ARG A 174 -22.63 24.51 1.88
C ARG A 174 -21.10 24.54 2.03
N GLU A 175 -20.42 25.31 1.18
CA GLU A 175 -18.96 25.46 1.23
C GLU A 175 -18.42 26.24 2.43
N GLN A 176 -19.27 27.08 3.05
CA GLN A 176 -18.96 27.74 4.31
C GLN A 176 -19.41 26.89 5.50
N ALA A 177 -20.58 26.26 5.42
CA ALA A 177 -21.13 25.45 6.50
C ALA A 177 -20.17 24.35 6.95
N ARG A 178 -19.54 23.66 5.99
CA ARG A 178 -18.68 22.49 6.22
C ARG A 178 -17.30 22.77 6.83
N LYS A 179 -16.90 24.03 7.01
CA LYS A 179 -15.50 24.41 7.30
C LYS A 179 -14.93 23.74 8.55
N ASP A 180 -15.78 23.44 9.52
CA ASP A 180 -15.38 22.84 10.80
C ASP A 180 -15.61 21.32 10.86
N LEU A 181 -16.05 20.70 9.77
CA LEU A 181 -16.13 19.24 9.72
C LEU A 181 -14.71 18.66 9.82
N PRO A 182 -14.49 17.70 10.74
CA PRO A 182 -13.16 17.16 10.99
C PRO A 182 -12.65 16.33 9.81
N LEU A 183 -11.33 16.15 9.74
CA LEU A 183 -10.72 15.32 8.70
C LEU A 183 -11.12 13.83 8.78
N SER A 184 -11.68 13.38 9.90
CA SER A 184 -12.28 12.04 10.02
C SER A 184 -13.59 11.90 9.25
N THR A 185 -14.19 12.98 8.75
CA THR A 185 -15.42 12.91 7.93
C THR A 185 -15.16 12.10 6.67
N TYR A 186 -16.06 11.17 6.37
CA TYR A 186 -16.00 10.36 5.17
C TYR A 186 -16.27 11.16 3.89
N THR A 187 -15.54 10.83 2.84
CA THR A 187 -15.79 11.26 1.46
C THR A 187 -15.95 10.02 0.57
N GLU A 188 -16.50 10.22 -0.62
CA GLU A 188 -16.59 9.18 -1.65
C GLU A 188 -15.92 9.66 -2.93
N ALA A 189 -15.21 8.76 -3.62
CA ALA A 189 -14.54 9.11 -4.85
C ALA A 189 -14.51 7.95 -5.85
N TYR A 190 -14.64 8.29 -7.13
CA TYR A 190 -14.18 7.41 -8.20
C TYR A 190 -12.66 7.54 -8.33
N TRP A 191 -11.98 6.41 -8.40
CA TRP A 191 -10.54 6.32 -8.56
C TRP A 191 -10.20 5.32 -9.66
N LYS A 192 -9.62 5.79 -10.77
CA LYS A 192 -9.18 4.96 -11.90
C LYS A 192 -7.67 5.00 -12.01
N ILE A 193 -7.04 3.84 -12.16
CA ILE A 193 -5.58 3.71 -12.21
C ILE A 193 -5.19 2.48 -13.05
N ASP A 194 -4.08 2.56 -13.77
CA ASP A 194 -3.51 1.39 -14.45
C ASP A 194 -2.83 0.43 -13.46
N LEU A 195 -2.61 -0.82 -13.86
CA LEU A 195 -2.09 -1.86 -12.98
C LEU A 195 -0.65 -1.57 -12.55
N HIS A 196 0.21 -0.97 -13.38
CA HIS A 196 1.57 -0.61 -12.95
C HIS A 196 1.55 0.37 -11.78
N ASN A 197 0.79 1.45 -11.93
CA ASN A 197 0.67 2.49 -10.92
C ASN A 197 -0.11 2.00 -9.69
N LEU A 198 -1.09 1.10 -9.85
CA LEU A 198 -1.76 0.44 -8.75
C LEU A 198 -0.79 -0.42 -7.92
N LEU A 199 0.07 -1.21 -8.57
CA LEU A 199 1.08 -2.00 -7.86
C LEU A 199 2.09 -1.10 -7.13
N HIS A 200 2.41 0.08 -7.68
CA HIS A 200 3.19 1.09 -6.96
C HIS A 200 2.47 1.63 -5.72
N PHE A 201 1.19 1.98 -5.84
CA PHE A 201 0.34 2.36 -4.72
C PHE A 201 0.34 1.28 -3.63
N LEU A 202 0.07 0.04 -4.00
CA LEU A 202 0.02 -1.10 -3.08
C LEU A 202 1.36 -1.33 -2.39
N ALA A 203 2.48 -1.27 -3.11
CA ALA A 203 3.81 -1.44 -2.52
C ALA A 203 4.11 -0.40 -1.44
N LEU A 204 3.68 0.85 -1.63
CA LEU A 204 3.90 1.93 -0.67
C LEU A 204 2.91 1.95 0.49
N ARG A 205 1.69 1.42 0.28
CA ARG A 205 0.59 1.55 1.23
C ARG A 205 0.27 0.27 1.99
N MET A 206 0.66 -0.90 1.49
CA MET A 206 0.67 -2.15 2.25
C MET A 206 1.86 -2.23 3.24
N ASP A 207 2.84 -1.34 3.10
CA ASP A 207 4.03 -1.32 3.96
C ASP A 207 3.67 -1.05 5.44
N ALA A 208 4.39 -1.69 6.35
CA ALA A 208 4.15 -1.59 7.79
C ALA A 208 4.34 -0.14 8.33
N HIS A 209 5.11 0.70 7.65
CA HIS A 209 5.33 2.10 8.00
C HIS A 209 4.19 3.02 7.53
N ALA A 210 3.31 2.56 6.64
CA ALA A 210 2.12 3.31 6.27
C ALA A 210 1.14 3.36 7.43
N GLN A 211 0.42 4.47 7.55
CA GLN A 211 -0.66 4.62 8.52
C GLN A 211 -1.67 3.46 8.36
N LEU A 212 -2.14 2.90 9.49
CA LEU A 212 -2.95 1.68 9.47
C LEU A 212 -4.19 1.83 8.58
N GLU A 213 -4.84 3.00 8.63
CA GLU A 213 -6.08 3.25 7.91
C GLU A 213 -5.89 3.04 6.39
N ILE A 214 -4.95 3.75 5.75
CA ILE A 214 -4.67 3.55 4.31
C ILE A 214 -4.10 2.17 4.01
N ARG A 215 -3.41 1.54 4.97
CA ARG A 215 -2.94 0.16 4.84
C ARG A 215 -4.10 -0.82 4.73
N ARG A 216 -5.13 -0.72 5.57
CA ARG A 216 -6.34 -1.56 5.49
C ARG A 216 -7.03 -1.45 4.14
N TYR A 217 -7.15 -0.24 3.59
CA TYR A 217 -7.69 -0.04 2.24
C TYR A 217 -6.84 -0.75 1.17
N SER A 218 -5.52 -0.63 1.29
CA SER A 218 -4.58 -1.16 0.30
C SER A 218 -4.49 -2.68 0.36
N GLU A 219 -4.46 -3.26 1.56
CA GLU A 219 -4.56 -4.70 1.80
C GLU A 219 -5.87 -5.24 1.21
N THR A 220 -7.00 -4.56 1.45
CA THR A 220 -8.31 -4.95 0.89
C THR A 220 -8.29 -4.93 -0.63
N ILE A 221 -7.81 -3.85 -1.26
CA ILE A 221 -7.68 -3.77 -2.73
C ILE A 221 -6.78 -4.89 -3.27
N GLY A 222 -5.62 -5.09 -2.64
CA GLY A 222 -4.64 -6.08 -3.07
C GLY A 222 -5.16 -7.51 -2.99
N HIS A 223 -5.67 -7.91 -1.83
CA HIS A 223 -6.06 -9.29 -1.55
C HIS A 223 -7.43 -9.67 -2.12
N GLU A 224 -8.41 -8.78 -2.04
CA GLU A 224 -9.80 -9.10 -2.42
C GLU A 224 -10.09 -8.82 -3.90
N ILE A 225 -9.31 -7.94 -4.55
CA ILE A 225 -9.59 -7.51 -5.93
C ILE A 225 -8.43 -7.80 -6.87
N VAL A 226 -7.22 -7.31 -6.59
CA VAL A 226 -6.09 -7.45 -7.52
C VAL A 226 -5.62 -8.91 -7.61
N LYS A 227 -5.40 -9.58 -6.48
CA LYS A 227 -4.99 -10.98 -6.42
C LYS A 227 -5.89 -11.93 -7.23
N PRO A 228 -7.23 -11.92 -7.08
CA PRO A 228 -8.07 -12.81 -7.88
C PRO A 228 -8.15 -12.41 -9.36
N LEU A 229 -8.05 -11.12 -9.69
CA LEU A 229 -8.12 -10.65 -11.09
C LEU A 229 -6.81 -10.80 -11.86
N PHE A 230 -5.66 -10.75 -11.20
CA PHE A 230 -4.33 -10.81 -11.81
C PHE A 230 -3.40 -11.75 -11.01
N PRO A 231 -3.75 -13.04 -10.88
CA PRO A 231 -3.02 -13.97 -10.01
C PRO A 231 -1.53 -14.11 -10.36
N LEU A 232 -1.15 -14.08 -11.65
CA LEU A 232 0.25 -14.21 -12.04
C LEU A 232 1.04 -12.93 -11.78
N VAL A 233 0.45 -11.76 -12.05
CA VAL A 233 1.05 -10.47 -11.69
C VAL A 233 1.15 -10.33 -10.18
N TRP A 234 0.13 -10.73 -9.43
CA TRP A 234 0.13 -10.66 -7.96
C TRP A 234 1.23 -11.51 -7.34
N GLU A 235 1.39 -12.75 -7.81
CA GLU A 235 2.50 -13.62 -7.40
C GLU A 235 3.87 -12.96 -7.67
N ALA A 236 4.08 -12.44 -8.89
CA ALA A 236 5.33 -11.74 -9.23
C ALA A 236 5.53 -10.46 -8.40
N PHE A 237 4.45 -9.75 -8.08
CA PHE A 237 4.48 -8.53 -7.29
C PHE A 237 4.93 -8.82 -5.85
N LEU A 238 4.38 -9.86 -5.21
CA LEU A 238 4.82 -10.26 -3.88
C LEU A 238 6.31 -10.60 -3.89
N ASP A 239 6.75 -11.51 -4.77
CA ASP A 239 8.12 -12.00 -4.80
C ASP A 239 9.17 -10.92 -5.09
N TYR A 240 8.88 -9.98 -5.99
CA TYR A 240 9.89 -9.04 -6.51
C TYR A 240 9.74 -7.61 -6.01
N ARG A 241 8.62 -7.26 -5.34
CA ARG A 241 8.35 -5.89 -4.87
C ARG A 241 8.01 -5.81 -3.39
N VAL A 242 7.17 -6.69 -2.86
CA VAL A 242 6.69 -6.61 -1.48
C VAL A 242 7.63 -7.35 -0.52
N GLU A 243 7.95 -8.61 -0.83
CA GLU A 243 8.76 -9.49 0.02
C GLU A 243 10.24 -9.47 -0.37
N ALA A 244 10.61 -8.64 -1.34
CA ALA A 244 11.98 -8.51 -1.80
C ALA A 244 12.84 -7.64 -0.85
N MET A 245 14.05 -8.12 -0.54
CA MET A 245 15.06 -7.33 0.16
C MET A 245 16.00 -6.65 -0.84
N ARG A 246 16.06 -5.30 -0.82
CA ARG A 246 17.02 -4.54 -1.63
C ARG A 246 18.38 -4.43 -0.93
N LEU A 247 19.38 -5.09 -1.50
CA LEU A 247 20.79 -4.93 -1.14
C LEU A 247 21.45 -3.87 -2.02
N THR A 248 21.89 -2.78 -1.40
CA THR A 248 22.61 -1.69 -2.07
C THR A 248 24.03 -2.13 -2.48
N ARG A 249 24.76 -1.24 -3.17
CA ARG A 249 26.21 -1.44 -3.38
C ARG A 249 26.94 -1.55 -2.03
N LEU A 250 26.58 -0.72 -1.05
CA LEU A 250 27.21 -0.70 0.27
C LEU A 250 26.95 -2.01 1.02
N ASP A 251 25.68 -2.45 1.06
CA ASP A 251 25.28 -3.70 1.70
C ASP A 251 26.09 -4.90 1.17
N ARG A 252 26.16 -5.02 -0.16
CA ARG A 252 26.90 -6.10 -0.82
C ARG A 252 28.41 -6.06 -0.51
N SER A 253 28.99 -4.86 -0.46
CA SER A 253 30.41 -4.69 -0.11
C SER A 253 30.69 -5.06 1.35
N VAL A 254 29.80 -4.70 2.29
CA VAL A 254 29.91 -5.09 3.70
C VAL A 254 29.79 -6.60 3.84
N ILE A 255 28.81 -7.23 3.19
CA ILE A 255 28.65 -8.70 3.18
C ILE A 255 29.92 -9.38 2.67
N SER A 256 30.49 -8.90 1.56
CA SER A 256 31.71 -9.47 0.99
C SER A 256 32.90 -9.40 1.96
N ARG A 257 33.08 -8.26 2.65
CA ARG A 257 34.13 -8.10 3.66
C ARG A 257 33.89 -8.98 4.89
N LEU A 258 32.65 -9.06 5.36
CA LEU A 258 32.25 -9.91 6.48
C LEU A 258 32.55 -11.38 6.19
N VAL A 259 32.16 -11.88 5.03
CA VAL A 259 32.41 -13.28 4.63
C VAL A 259 33.91 -13.55 4.53
N ALA A 260 34.69 -12.61 3.96
CA ALA A 260 36.14 -12.76 3.88
C ALA A 260 36.82 -12.78 5.27
N GLN A 261 36.37 -11.94 6.21
CA GLN A 261 36.89 -11.87 7.58
C GLN A 261 36.43 -13.05 8.45
N SER A 262 35.27 -13.63 8.13
CA SER A 262 34.70 -14.77 8.87
C SER A 262 35.25 -16.13 8.41
N ALA A 263 36.17 -16.15 7.42
CA ALA A 263 36.83 -17.35 6.96
C ALA A 263 37.58 -18.03 8.13
N GLY A 264 36.98 -19.10 8.68
CA GLY A 264 37.48 -19.85 9.83
C GLY A 264 36.74 -19.61 11.16
N ARG A 265 35.94 -18.54 11.30
CA ARG A 265 35.10 -18.27 12.50
C ARG A 265 33.63 -18.65 12.32
N GLY A 266 33.15 -18.71 11.07
CA GLY A 266 31.75 -18.99 10.76
C GLY A 266 30.83 -17.78 10.92
N LEU A 267 29.58 -17.94 10.52
CA LEU A 267 28.50 -16.97 10.71
C LEU A 267 27.49 -17.54 11.74
N PRO A 268 26.73 -16.70 12.46
CA PRO A 268 26.66 -15.24 12.38
C PRO A 268 27.89 -14.52 12.92
N ALA A 269 28.27 -13.41 12.30
CA ALA A 269 29.34 -12.53 12.79
C ALA A 269 28.86 -11.67 13.97
N SER A 270 29.77 -11.20 14.82
CA SER A 270 29.40 -10.29 15.91
C SER A 270 29.12 -8.87 15.39
N ARG A 271 28.42 -8.06 16.19
CA ARG A 271 28.27 -6.61 15.90
C ARG A 271 29.63 -5.89 15.76
N ALA A 272 30.65 -6.33 16.49
CA ALA A 272 31.99 -5.76 16.37
C ALA A 272 32.64 -6.08 15.01
N ASP A 273 32.46 -7.31 14.51
CA ASP A 273 32.94 -7.71 13.18
C ASP A 273 32.21 -6.92 12.08
N PHE A 274 30.89 -6.71 12.22
CA PHE A 274 30.14 -5.83 11.32
C PHE A 274 30.71 -4.40 11.29
N LEU A 275 30.96 -3.80 12.45
CA LEU A 275 31.53 -2.45 12.53
C LEU A 275 32.95 -2.38 11.95
N ALA A 276 33.73 -3.46 12.05
CA ALA A 276 35.04 -3.55 11.40
C ALA A 276 34.94 -3.69 9.86
N ALA A 277 33.87 -4.33 9.37
CA ALA A 277 33.60 -4.53 7.93
C ALA A 277 32.74 -3.40 7.30
N GLN A 278 32.31 -2.42 8.09
CA GLN A 278 31.39 -1.35 7.68
C GLN A 278 31.96 -0.51 6.52
N ASP A 279 31.10 0.20 5.80
CA ASP A 279 31.57 1.11 4.76
C ASP A 279 32.39 2.27 5.35
N SER A 280 33.46 2.69 4.67
CA SER A 280 34.35 3.75 5.17
C SER A 280 33.61 5.09 5.34
N SER A 281 32.58 5.35 4.53
CA SER A 281 31.76 6.56 4.65
C SER A 281 30.94 6.63 5.94
N TRP A 282 30.77 5.51 6.65
CA TRP A 282 30.02 5.45 7.91
C TRP A 282 30.91 5.61 9.15
N GLN A 283 32.23 5.53 8.99
CA GLN A 283 33.18 5.58 10.10
C GLN A 283 33.20 6.98 10.74
N GLY A 284 33.23 7.02 12.07
CA GLY A 284 33.22 8.27 12.83
C GLY A 284 31.86 8.97 12.91
N LEU A 285 30.83 8.49 12.20
CA LEU A 285 29.47 9.02 12.34
C LEU A 285 28.81 8.46 13.59
N GLU A 286 28.42 9.36 14.49
CA GLU A 286 27.66 9.02 15.71
C GLU A 286 26.33 8.34 15.33
N ARG A 287 25.62 8.87 14.32
CA ARG A 287 24.36 8.32 13.80
C ARG A 287 24.45 8.15 12.29
N CYS A 288 24.16 6.95 11.79
CA CYS A 288 24.19 6.65 10.37
C CYS A 288 23.05 5.69 10.01
N ARG A 289 21.96 6.22 9.43
CA ARG A 289 20.79 5.41 9.07
C ARG A 289 21.12 4.30 8.08
N GLU A 290 21.97 4.57 7.07
CA GLU A 290 22.37 3.54 6.10
C GLU A 290 23.13 2.37 6.77
N ARG A 291 23.98 2.67 7.76
CA ARG A 291 24.66 1.64 8.56
C ARG A 291 23.67 0.82 9.38
N ASP A 292 22.73 1.51 10.04
CA ASP A 292 21.74 0.86 10.91
C ASP A 292 20.77 -0.01 10.08
N GLU A 293 20.29 0.50 8.94
CA GLU A 293 19.49 -0.27 7.97
C GLU A 293 20.26 -1.46 7.38
N CYS A 294 21.57 -1.30 7.11
CA CYS A 294 22.41 -2.40 6.66
C CYS A 294 22.51 -3.48 7.75
N LEU A 295 22.77 -3.08 9.00
CA LEU A 295 22.84 -3.99 10.14
C LEU A 295 21.53 -4.77 10.30
N ASP A 296 20.39 -4.10 10.26
CA ASP A 296 19.07 -4.72 10.40
C ASP A 296 18.81 -5.77 9.30
N LYS A 297 19.23 -5.50 8.06
CA LYS A 297 19.17 -6.49 6.96
C LYS A 297 20.05 -7.71 7.26
N LEU A 298 21.27 -7.50 7.76
CA LEU A 298 22.18 -8.62 8.04
C LEU A 298 21.76 -9.44 9.25
N VAL A 299 21.18 -8.81 10.27
CA VAL A 299 20.59 -9.49 11.43
C VAL A 299 19.39 -10.33 10.99
N SER A 300 18.48 -9.77 10.18
CA SER A 300 17.32 -10.52 9.66
C SER A 300 17.70 -11.70 8.75
N LEU A 301 18.83 -11.61 8.04
CA LEU A 301 19.39 -12.72 7.26
C LEU A 301 20.19 -13.74 8.10
N GLY A 302 20.35 -13.53 9.40
CA GLY A 302 21.17 -14.38 10.27
C GLY A 302 22.67 -14.30 9.98
N LEU A 303 23.13 -13.24 9.31
CA LEU A 303 24.54 -13.01 8.99
C LEU A 303 25.27 -12.28 10.13
N VAL A 304 24.56 -11.53 10.96
CA VAL A 304 25.08 -10.81 12.13
C VAL A 304 24.19 -11.10 13.34
N THR A 305 24.79 -11.23 14.53
CA THR A 305 24.02 -11.41 15.76
C THR A 305 23.19 -10.17 16.11
N PRO A 306 21.97 -10.31 16.68
CA PRO A 306 21.17 -9.20 17.16
C PRO A 306 21.87 -8.30 18.19
#